data_AF-A0A1I7JUN3-F1
#
_entry.id   AF-A0A1I7JUN3-F1
#
_cell.length_a   1.000
_cell.length_b   1.000
_cell.length_c   1.000
_cell.angle_alpha   90.00
_cell.angle_beta   90.00
_cell.angle_gamma   90.00
#
_symmetry.space_group_name_H-M   'P 1'
#
loop_
_entity.id
_entity.type
_entity.pdbx_description
1 polymer ?
#
loop_
_entity_poly.entity_id
_entity_poly.type
_entity_poly.pdbx_seq_one_letter_code
_entity_poly.pdbx_strand_id
1 'polypeptide(L)' 'MASNGMDPHEALANAIILQAVKDYRMALKRVKKNPRNKEAISEALTLEKFFRSSWYSTLTSVDGEFLIQKLQEEIRQSW' A
#
# COMPACT_ATOMS: atom_id res chain seq x y z
N MET A 1 28.20 -23.03 -3.14
CA MET A 1 27.17 -22.24 -3.85
C MET A 1 25.99 -22.02 -2.92
N ALA A 2 25.35 -20.86 -3.03
CA ALA A 2 24.15 -20.36 -2.33
C ALA A 2 24.35 -19.72 -0.94
N SER A 3 24.51 -18.40 -0.93
CA SER A 3 23.96 -17.54 0.13
C SER A 3 22.55 -17.12 -0.30
N ASN A 4 21.57 -18.03 -0.17
CA ASN A 4 20.15 -17.75 -0.47
C ASN A 4 19.45 -17.14 0.76
N GLY A 5 19.90 -15.97 1.19
CA GLY A 5 19.20 -15.15 2.18
C GLY A 5 18.87 -13.81 1.54
N MET A 6 17.58 -13.45 1.48
CA MET A 6 17.15 -12.10 1.12
C MET A 6 17.89 -11.11 2.03
N ASP A 7 18.43 -10.04 1.45
CA ASP A 7 19.15 -9.02 2.19
C ASP A 7 18.24 -8.49 3.33
N PRO A 8 18.71 -8.35 4.58
CA PRO A 8 17.87 -7.91 5.70
C PRO A 8 17.18 -6.56 5.47
N HIS A 9 17.82 -5.65 4.72
CA HIS A 9 17.23 -4.37 4.36
C HIS A 9 16.15 -4.53 3.27
N GLU A 10 16.36 -5.41 2.31
CA GLU A 10 15.36 -5.77 1.31
C GLU A 10 14.13 -6.43 1.97
N ALA A 11 14.36 -7.35 2.91
CA ALA A 11 13.30 -7.99 3.68
C ALA A 11 12.48 -6.97 4.48
N LEU A 12 13.15 -5.99 5.10
CA LEU A 12 12.50 -4.91 5.83
C LEU A 12 11.70 -3.99 4.89
N ALA A 13 12.27 -3.58 3.76
CA ALA A 13 11.60 -2.75 2.76
C ALA A 13 10.31 -3.42 2.27
N ASN A 14 10.40 -4.72 1.93
CA ASN A 14 9.26 -5.52 1.52
C ASN A 14 8.20 -5.61 2.62
N ALA A 15 8.60 -5.82 3.89
CA ALA A 15 7.67 -5.87 5.00
C ALA A 15 6.89 -4.55 5.20
N ILE A 16 7.57 -3.41 5.09
CA ILE A 16 6.95 -2.08 5.18
C ILE A 16 5.91 -1.90 4.07
N ILE A 17 6.29 -2.23 2.83
CA ILE A 17 5.39 -2.08 1.66
C ILE A 17 4.17 -3.00 1.81
N LEU A 18 4.38 -4.28 2.16
CA LEU A 18 3.29 -5.24 2.34
C LEU A 18 2.33 -4.82 3.45
N GLN A 19 2.83 -4.21 4.53
CA GLN A 19 1.99 -3.69 5.59
C GLN A 19 1.16 -2.50 5.11
N ALA A 20 1.79 -1.52 4.43
CA ALA A 20 1.08 -0.38 3.86
C ALA A 20 -0.02 -0.79 2.87
N VAL A 21 0.23 -1.82 2.04
CA VAL A 21 -0.78 -2.39 1.13
C VAL A 21 -1.97 -2.98 1.89
N LYS A 22 -1.73 -3.72 2.97
CA LYS A 22 -2.80 -4.28 3.81
C LYS A 22 -3.64 -3.19 4.45
N ASP A 23 -2.99 -2.18 5.02
CA ASP A 23 -3.66 -1.07 5.68
C ASP A 23 -4.49 -0.26 4.67
N TYR A 24 -3.97 -0.04 3.46
CA TYR A 24 -4.69 0.68 2.42
C TYR A 24 -5.93 -0.07 1.95
N ARG A 25 -5.83 -1.40 1.73
CA ARG A 25 -7.00 -2.23 1.44
C ARG A 25 -8.07 -2.13 2.53
N MET A 26 -7.67 -2.15 3.80
CA MET A 26 -8.60 -2.02 4.92
C MET A 26 -9.27 -0.65 4.97
N ALA A 27 -8.50 0.42 4.78
CA ALA A 27 -9.02 1.79 4.70
C ALA A 27 -10.03 1.93 3.55
N LEU A 28 -9.68 1.45 2.34
CA LEU A 28 -10.58 1.45 1.18
C LEU A 28 -11.86 0.65 1.42
N LYS A 29 -11.79 -0.53 2.06
CA LYS A 29 -12.98 -1.31 2.44
C LYS A 29 -13.87 -0.55 3.42
N ARG A 30 -13.28 0.15 4.41
CA ARG A 30 -14.03 0.99 5.35
C ARG A 30 -14.69 2.18 4.65
N VAL A 31 -14.00 2.83 3.72
CA VAL A 31 -14.55 3.91 2.89
C VAL A 31 -15.68 3.40 2.00
N LYS A 32 -15.52 2.24 1.34
CA LYS A 32 -16.59 1.63 0.53
C LYS A 32 -17.83 1.33 1.36
N LYS A 33 -17.64 0.78 2.57
CA LYS A 33 -18.75 0.45 3.49
C LYS A 33 -19.43 1.70 4.05
N ASN A 34 -18.66 2.74 4.39
CA ASN A 34 -19.18 4.01 4.88
C ASN A 34 -18.41 5.19 4.26
N PRO A 35 -18.91 5.77 3.17
CA PRO A 35 -18.25 6.88 2.47
C PRO A 35 -18.17 8.19 3.27
N ARG A 36 -18.79 8.26 4.46
CA ARG A 36 -18.71 9.43 5.36
C ARG A 36 -17.70 9.24 6.49
N ASN A 37 -17.02 8.10 6.56
CA ASN A 37 -16.01 7.84 7.57
C ASN A 37 -14.74 8.66 7.30
N LYS A 38 -14.64 9.84 7.94
CA LYS A 38 -13.53 10.78 7.77
C LYS A 38 -12.17 10.17 8.17
N GLU A 39 -12.15 9.31 9.19
CA GLU A 39 -10.91 8.66 9.63
C GLU A 39 -10.39 7.71 8.56
N ALA A 40 -11.26 6.84 8.00
CA ALA A 40 -10.88 5.92 6.94
C ALA A 40 -10.46 6.65 5.65
N ILE A 41 -11.10 7.78 5.33
CA ILE A 41 -10.70 8.63 4.19
C ILE A 41 -9.31 9.23 4.44
N SER A 42 -9.08 9.78 5.63
CA SER A 42 -7.79 10.38 6.00
C SER A 42 -6.66 9.34 6.00
N GLU A 43 -6.93 8.13 6.49
CA GLU A 43 -6.01 6.99 6.45
C GLU A 43 -5.64 6.62 5.01
N ALA A 44 -6.64 6.46 4.13
CA ALA A 44 -6.42 6.19 2.71
C ALA A 44 -5.58 7.28 2.02
N LEU A 45 -5.89 8.55 2.26
CA LEU A 45 -5.12 9.68 1.70
C LEU A 45 -3.67 9.73 2.21
N THR A 46 -3.44 9.33 3.46
CA THR A 46 -2.09 9.28 4.04
C THR A 46 -1.26 8.17 3.39
N LEU A 47 -1.86 7.00 3.17
CA LEU A 47 -1.21 5.87 2.50
C LEU A 47 -0.95 6.17 1.02
N GLU A 48 -1.86 6.86 0.33
CA GLU A 48 -1.61 7.33 -1.02
C GLU A 48 -0.43 8.31 -1.10
N LYS A 49 -0.29 9.23 -0.14
CA LYS A 49 0.89 10.10 -0.04
C LYS A 49 2.17 9.29 0.17
N PHE A 50 2.12 8.24 0.98
CA PHE A 50 3.25 7.33 1.17
C PHE A 50 3.66 6.66 -0.15
N PHE A 51 2.72 6.05 -0.89
CA PHE A 51 3.02 5.41 -2.18
C PHE A 51 3.53 6.39 -3.26
N ARG A 52 3.14 7.67 -3.17
CA ARG A 52 3.64 8.74 -4.07
C ARG A 52 4.96 9.36 -3.62
N SER A 53 5.48 8.97 -2.45
CA SER A 53 6.67 9.61 -1.87
C SER A 53 7.97 9.08 -2.50
N SER A 54 8.99 9.95 -2.56
CA SER A 54 10.33 9.56 -2.98
C SER A 54 10.93 8.45 -2.09
N TRP A 55 10.52 8.37 -0.82
CA TRP A 55 10.92 7.31 0.08
C TRP A 55 10.40 5.94 -0.39
N TYR A 56 9.13 5.85 -0.77
CA TYR A 56 8.57 4.63 -1.35
C TYR A 56 9.32 4.20 -2.63
N SER A 57 9.62 5.14 -3.53
CA SER A 57 10.43 4.88 -4.72
C SER A 57 11.87 4.44 -4.43
N THR A 58 12.38 4.72 -3.23
CA THR A 58 13.69 4.22 -2.77
C THR A 58 13.60 2.77 -2.28
N LEU A 59 12.45 2.38 -1.73
CA LEU A 59 12.21 1.04 -1.19
C LEU A 59 11.85 0.01 -2.26
N THR A 60 11.29 0.43 -3.39
CA THR A 60 10.85 -0.47 -4.46
C THR A 60 10.81 0.20 -5.83
N SER A 61 10.97 -0.59 -6.89
CA SER A 61 10.79 -0.18 -8.27
C SER A 61 9.32 -0.23 -8.75
N VAL A 62 8.41 -0.75 -7.93
CA VAL A 62 6.98 -0.80 -8.26
C VAL A 62 6.41 0.61 -8.29
N ASP A 63 5.81 1.01 -9.41
CA ASP A 63 5.15 2.31 -9.56
C ASP A 63 3.99 2.47 -8.55
N GLY A 64 4.05 3.54 -7.75
CA GLY A 64 3.10 3.81 -6.69
C GLY A 64 1.70 4.19 -7.19
N GLU A 65 1.58 4.92 -8.31
CA GLU A 65 0.28 5.26 -8.90
C GLU A 65 -0.40 4.02 -9.46
N PHE A 66 0.37 3.18 -10.15
CA PHE A 66 -0.13 1.90 -10.65
C PHE A 66 -0.65 1.02 -9.51
N LEU A 67 0.10 0.93 -8.40
CA LEU A 67 -0.31 0.18 -7.22
C LEU A 67 -1.61 0.73 -6.62
N ILE A 68 -1.72 2.05 -6.43
CA ILE A 68 -2.93 2.70 -5.93
C ILE A 68 -4.14 2.34 -6.82
N GLN A 69 -4.02 2.53 -8.13
CA GLN A 69 -5.09 2.25 -9.09
C GLN A 69 -5.56 0.80 -9.01
N LYS A 70 -4.62 -0.15 -8.95
CA LYS A 70 -4.95 -1.57 -8.86
C LYS A 70 -5.67 -1.93 -7.56
N LEU A 71 -5.25 -1.38 -6.42
CA LEU A 71 -5.91 -1.63 -5.14
C LEU A 71 -7.29 -0.99 -5.06
N GLN A 72 -7.46 0.21 -5.61
CA GLN A 72 -8.78 0.85 -5.72
C GLN A 72 -9.74 0.05 -6.62
N GLU A 73 -9.24 -0.47 -7.74
CA GLU A 73 -10.00 -1.35 -8.65
C GLU A 73 -10.41 -2.66 -7.95
N GLU A 74 -9.47 -3.31 -7.26
CA GLU A 74 -9.70 -4.53 -6.46
C GLU A 74 -10.87 -4.34 -5.48
N ILE A 75 -10.84 -3.27 -4.67
CA ILE A 75 -11.87 -3.02 -3.67
C ILE A 75 -13.21 -2.62 -4.31
N ARG A 76 -13.19 -1.91 -5.44
CA ARG A 76 -14.41 -1.55 -6.18
C ARG A 76 -15.15 -2.79 -6.67
N GLN A 77 -14.41 -3.78 -7.16
CA GLN A 77 -14.96 -5.03 -7.71
C GLN A 77 -15.28 -6.10 -6.65
N SER A 78 -14.70 -6.04 -5.44
CA SER A 78 -15.03 -6.96 -4.35
C SER A 78 -16.46 -6.74 -3.84
N TRP A 79 -17.30 -7.78 -3.82
CA TRP A 79 -18.66 -7.72 -3.25
C TRP A 79 -18.67 -7.40 -1.75
#